data_AF-A0A1H0ZAC2-F1
#
_entry.id   AF-A0A1H0ZAC2-F1
#
_cell.length_a   1.000
_cell.length_b   1.000
_cell.length_c   1.000
_cell.angle_alpha   90.00
_cell.angle_beta   90.00
_cell.angle_gamma   90.00
#
_symmetry.space_group_name_H-M   'P 1'
#
loop_
_entity.id
_entity.type
_entity.pdbx_description
1 polymer ?
#
loop_
_entity_poly.entity_id
_entity_poly.type
_entity_poly.pdbx_seq_one_letter_code
_entity_poly.pdbx_strand_id
1 'polypeptide(L)'
;MNSEKLHRVFLGLGSNLGDKEANIRNAISLIGERVGLVVRQSSLISTEPWGFESDNQFVNACVLCETTLTPRQVLLATQKIERELGRTHKSVGGHYADRLIDIDILLYDDLRVDEPDLQIPHPLMLERDFVMIPLGEIRD
;
A
#
# COMPACT_ATOMS: atom_id res chain seq x y z
N MET A 1 -22.92 23.77 0.04
CA MET A 1 -21.52 23.32 -0.19
C MET A 1 -21.24 22.25 0.84
N ASN A 2 -21.29 20.97 0.47
CA ASN A 2 -20.77 19.93 1.34
C ASN A 2 -19.26 20.14 1.40
N SER A 3 -18.76 20.50 2.58
CA SER A 3 -17.35 20.30 2.90
C SER A 3 -17.05 18.82 2.66
N GLU A 4 -16.30 18.47 1.62
CA GLU A 4 -15.85 17.09 1.46
C GLU A 4 -15.04 16.72 2.70
N LYS A 5 -15.45 15.64 3.38
CA LYS A 5 -14.77 15.19 4.59
C LYS A 5 -13.40 14.64 4.18
N LEU A 6 -12.36 15.16 4.81
CA LEU A 6 -11.01 14.65 4.63
C LEU A 6 -10.81 13.43 5.52
N HIS A 7 -10.26 12.38 4.94
CA HIS A 7 -10.03 11.07 5.56
C HIS A 7 -8.54 10.75 5.58
N ARG A 8 -8.11 10.00 6.57
CA ARG A 8 -6.74 9.50 6.71
C ARG A 8 -6.68 8.05 6.27
N VAL A 9 -5.86 7.77 5.27
CA VAL A 9 -5.58 6.40 4.80
C VAL A 9 -4.10 6.10 4.92
N PHE A 10 -3.79 4.95 5.52
CA PHE A 10 -2.44 4.40 5.59
C PHE A 10 -2.29 3.33 4.51
N LEU A 11 -1.30 3.50 3.65
CA LEU A 11 -1.00 2.58 2.55
C LEU A 11 0.35 1.92 2.79
N GLY A 12 0.42 0.61 2.61
CA GLY A 12 1.66 -0.15 2.56
C GLY A 12 2.11 -0.32 1.12
N LEU A 13 3.41 -0.17 0.87
CA LEU A 13 4.02 -0.33 -0.44
C LEU A 13 5.13 -1.37 -0.39
N GLY A 14 5.23 -2.22 -1.41
CA GLY A 14 6.27 -3.24 -1.51
C GLY A 14 6.73 -3.48 -2.94
N SER A 15 8.03 -3.59 -3.18
CA SER A 15 8.61 -3.88 -4.50
C SER A 15 9.81 -4.81 -4.39
N ASN A 16 9.87 -5.87 -5.20
CA ASN A 16 11.06 -6.73 -5.25
C ASN A 16 11.65 -6.95 -6.65
N LEU A 17 11.01 -6.43 -7.71
CA LEU A 17 11.55 -6.48 -9.08
C LEU A 17 12.04 -5.11 -9.56
N GLY A 18 13.07 -5.11 -10.40
CA GLY A 18 13.60 -3.91 -11.04
C GLY A 18 14.25 -2.93 -10.06
N ASP A 19 14.12 -1.63 -10.33
CA ASP A 19 14.56 -0.58 -9.40
C ASP A 19 13.50 -0.37 -8.31
N LYS A 20 13.60 -1.17 -7.25
CA LYS A 20 12.60 -1.27 -6.17
C LYS A 20 12.32 0.06 -5.50
N GLU A 21 13.37 0.84 -5.23
CA GLU A 21 13.22 2.14 -4.57
C GLU A 21 12.59 3.16 -5.53
N ALA A 22 13.00 3.19 -6.80
CA ALA A 22 12.35 4.04 -7.80
C ALA A 22 10.89 3.66 -8.00
N ASN A 23 10.54 2.36 -8.00
CA ASN A 23 9.16 1.90 -8.07
C ASN A 23 8.32 2.43 -6.91
N ILE A 24 8.84 2.37 -5.67
CA ILE A 24 8.15 2.95 -4.51
C ILE A 24 8.00 4.46 -4.64
N ARG A 25 9.06 5.19 -5.01
CA ARG A 25 8.99 6.66 -5.17
C ARG A 25 7.97 7.05 -6.24
N ASN A 26 7.95 6.35 -7.37
CA ASN A 26 6.99 6.58 -8.44
C ASN A 26 5.56 6.29 -7.97
N ALA A 27 5.34 5.20 -7.23
CA ALA A 27 4.04 4.88 -6.65
C ALA A 27 3.57 5.97 -5.67
N ILE A 28 4.44 6.48 -4.81
CA ILE A 28 4.13 7.57 -3.88
C ILE A 28 3.75 8.86 -4.63
N SER A 29 4.47 9.21 -5.70
CA SER A 29 4.11 10.36 -6.56
C SER A 29 2.70 10.19 -7.14
N LEU A 30 2.40 9.02 -7.70
CA LEU A 30 1.08 8.73 -8.29
C LEU A 30 -0.05 8.67 -7.25
N ILE A 31 0.24 8.22 -6.03
CA ILE A 31 -0.69 8.29 -4.88
C ILE A 31 -0.98 9.77 -4.57
N GLY A 32 0.07 10.61 -4.50
CA GLY A 32 -0.04 12.06 -4.31
C GLY A 32 -0.95 12.74 -5.33
N GLU A 33 -0.88 12.31 -6.58
CA GLU A 33 -1.65 12.87 -7.69
C GLU A 33 -3.10 12.38 -7.76
N ARG A 34 -3.37 11.13 -7.35
CA ARG A 34 -4.61 10.42 -7.72
C ARG A 34 -5.42 9.90 -6.54
N VAL A 35 -4.79 9.71 -5.39
CA VAL A 35 -5.44 9.23 -4.17
C VAL A 35 -5.66 10.40 -3.22
N GLY A 36 -4.62 11.20 -2.98
CA GLY A 36 -4.70 12.35 -2.08
C GLY A 36 -3.33 12.82 -1.63
N LEU A 37 -3.30 13.85 -0.79
CA LEU A 37 -2.04 14.44 -0.30
C LEU A 37 -1.29 13.43 0.57
N VAL A 38 -0.08 13.03 0.16
CA VAL A 38 0.83 12.25 1.00
C VAL A 38 1.41 13.19 2.06
N VAL A 39 0.98 13.02 3.30
CA VAL A 39 1.38 13.89 4.43
C VAL A 39 2.61 13.35 5.16
N ARG A 40 2.82 12.03 5.14
CA ARG A 40 3.98 11.38 5.75
C ARG A 40 4.38 10.14 4.96
N GLN A 41 5.66 9.82 5.03
CA GLN A 41 6.27 8.64 4.45
C GLN A 41 7.25 8.05 5.47
N SER A 42 7.24 6.73 5.62
CA SER A 42 8.22 6.01 6.45
C SER A 42 9.59 5.91 5.77
N SER A 43 10.55 5.41 6.51
CA SER A 43 11.79 4.88 5.96
C SER A 43 11.51 3.74 4.97
N LEU A 44 12.43 3.53 4.02
CA LEU A 44 12.46 2.35 3.17
C LEU A 44 13.20 1.23 3.90
N ILE A 45 12.63 0.03 3.97
CA ILE A 45 13.28 -1.12 4.60
C ILE A 45 13.41 -2.29 3.62
N SER A 46 14.55 -2.97 3.64
CA SER A 46 14.75 -4.22 2.88
C SER A 46 14.37 -5.42 3.74
N THR A 47 13.56 -6.33 3.21
CA THR A 47 13.13 -7.55 3.91
C THR A 47 13.12 -8.75 2.98
N GLU A 48 13.23 -9.94 3.57
CA GLU A 48 12.96 -11.17 2.84
C GLU A 48 11.48 -11.25 2.44
N PRO A 49 11.15 -11.98 1.35
CA PRO A 49 9.78 -12.30 1.00
C PRO A 49 9.01 -12.98 2.13
N TRP A 50 7.74 -12.65 2.28
CA TRP A 50 6.86 -13.28 3.27
C TRP A 50 5.88 -14.23 2.59
N GLY A 51 5.82 -15.48 3.07
CA GLY A 51 4.87 -16.50 2.59
C GLY A 51 5.25 -17.20 1.28
N PHE A 52 6.42 -16.91 0.70
CA PHE A 52 6.98 -17.63 -0.46
C PHE A 52 8.50 -17.43 -0.53
N GLU A 53 9.18 -18.25 -1.34
CA GLU A 53 10.62 -18.11 -1.59
C GLU A 53 10.87 -17.31 -2.88
N SER A 54 11.88 -16.44 -2.86
CA SER A 54 12.38 -15.70 -4.02
C SER A 54 13.83 -15.30 -3.79
N ASP A 55 14.61 -15.22 -4.87
CA ASP A 55 15.96 -14.67 -4.86
C ASP A 55 15.98 -13.14 -4.68
N ASN A 56 14.81 -12.49 -4.72
CA ASN A 56 14.66 -11.05 -4.68
C ASN A 56 14.08 -10.56 -3.35
N GLN A 57 14.90 -9.84 -2.57
CA GLN A 57 14.42 -9.09 -1.40
C GLN A 57 13.41 -8.00 -1.77
N PHE A 58 12.45 -7.74 -0.90
CA PHE A 58 11.53 -6.61 -1.01
C PHE A 58 12.14 -5.35 -0.43
N VAL A 59 11.88 -4.20 -1.06
CA VAL A 59 11.87 -2.91 -0.36
C VAL A 59 10.41 -2.63 0.01
N ASN A 60 10.17 -2.22 1.26
CA ASN A 60 8.84 -1.88 1.76
C ASN A 60 8.83 -0.47 2.39
N ALA A 61 7.67 0.17 2.35
CA ALA A 61 7.43 1.46 2.96
C ALA A 61 5.94 1.61 3.33
N CYS A 62 5.62 2.59 4.17
CA CYS A 62 4.25 3.04 4.42
C CYS A 62 4.12 4.53 4.14
N VAL A 63 2.93 4.96 3.73
CA VAL A 63 2.57 6.38 3.63
C VAL A 63 1.24 6.65 4.32
N LEU A 64 1.13 7.84 4.91
CA LEU A 64 -0.13 8.41 5.36
C LEU A 64 -0.58 9.42 4.29
N CYS A 65 -1.79 9.23 3.80
CA CYS A 65 -2.41 10.07 2.80
C CYS A 65 -3.71 10.67 3.35
N GLU A 66 -3.94 11.95 3.08
CA GLU A 66 -5.20 12.63 3.32
C GLU A 66 -6.00 12.70 2.02
N THR A 67 -7.21 12.14 2.02
CA THR A 67 -8.03 11.93 0.83
C THR A 67 -9.49 12.24 1.06
N THR A 68 -10.21 12.68 0.02
CA THR A 68 -11.68 12.77 0.03
C THR A 68 -12.33 11.52 -0.60
N LEU A 69 -11.54 10.57 -1.08
CA LEU A 69 -12.00 9.34 -1.72
C LEU A 69 -12.46 8.32 -0.69
N THR A 70 -13.58 7.65 -0.97
CA THR A 70 -14.05 6.48 -0.21
C THR A 70 -13.03 5.32 -0.26
N PRO A 71 -13.06 4.37 0.70
CA PRO A 71 -12.17 3.20 0.67
C PRO A 71 -12.17 2.44 -0.66
N ARG A 72 -13.35 2.29 -1.28
CA ARG A 72 -13.49 1.63 -2.59
C ARG A 72 -12.83 2.42 -3.71
N GLN A 73 -12.92 3.75 -3.70
CA GLN A 73 -12.23 4.60 -4.67
C GLN A 73 -10.71 4.54 -4.50
N VAL A 74 -10.22 4.50 -3.25
CA VAL A 74 -8.79 4.31 -2.96
C VAL A 74 -8.30 2.96 -3.50
N LEU A 75 -9.07 1.88 -3.29
CA LEU A 75 -8.72 0.56 -3.81
C LEU A 75 -8.61 0.57 -5.34
N LEU A 76 -9.59 1.15 -6.04
CA LEU A 76 -9.56 1.22 -7.50
C LEU A 76 -8.39 2.07 -8.02
N ALA A 77 -8.09 3.18 -7.36
CA ALA A 77 -7.00 4.08 -7.72
C ALA A 77 -5.63 3.40 -7.53
N THR A 78 -5.41 2.75 -6.37
CA THR A 78 -4.17 2.03 -6.07
C THR A 78 -3.95 0.85 -7.03
N GLN A 79 -4.98 0.06 -7.31
CA GLN A 79 -4.89 -1.00 -8.33
C GLN A 79 -4.59 -0.47 -9.74
N LYS A 80 -5.07 0.73 -10.08
CA LYS A 80 -4.74 1.36 -11.36
C LYS A 80 -3.26 1.77 -11.41
N ILE A 81 -2.74 2.33 -10.31
CA ILE A 81 -1.32 2.67 -10.17
C ILE A 81 -0.45 1.42 -10.32
N GLU A 82 -0.79 0.32 -9.62
CA GLU A 82 -0.07 -0.94 -9.74
C GLU A 82 0.01 -1.44 -11.19
N ARG A 83 -1.11 -1.41 -11.91
CA ARG A 83 -1.16 -1.83 -13.33
C ARG A 83 -0.30 -0.95 -14.23
N GLU A 84 -0.32 0.36 -14.02
CA GLU A 84 0.48 1.31 -14.79
C GLU A 84 1.98 1.16 -14.54
N LEU A 85 2.37 0.80 -13.32
CA LEU A 85 3.75 0.50 -12.95
C LEU A 85 4.17 -0.94 -13.30
N GLY A 86 3.31 -1.72 -13.94
CA GLY A 86 3.64 -3.01 -14.55
C GLY A 86 3.21 -4.25 -13.77
N ARG A 87 2.47 -4.12 -12.66
CA ARG A 87 1.83 -5.27 -12.01
C ARG A 87 0.47 -5.55 -12.65
N THR A 88 0.47 -6.44 -13.64
CA THR A 88 -0.75 -6.80 -14.38
C THR A 88 -1.57 -7.91 -13.72
N HIS A 89 -0.99 -8.69 -12.81
CA HIS A 89 -1.65 -9.79 -12.10
C HIS A 89 -1.46 -9.69 -10.58
N LYS A 90 -2.55 -9.85 -9.82
CA LYS A 90 -2.53 -10.01 -8.36
C LYS A 90 -2.24 -11.47 -8.00
N SER A 91 -1.70 -11.69 -6.81
CA SER A 91 -1.60 -13.02 -6.20
C SER A 91 -3.00 -13.59 -5.95
N VAL A 92 -3.22 -14.85 -6.29
CA VAL A 92 -4.54 -15.52 -6.16
C VAL A 92 -4.38 -16.78 -5.32
N GLY A 93 -5.33 -17.08 -4.44
CA GLY A 93 -5.36 -18.33 -3.66
C GLY A 93 -4.18 -18.51 -2.70
N GLY A 94 -3.57 -17.42 -2.21
CA GLY A 94 -2.38 -17.48 -1.35
C GLY A 94 -1.06 -17.72 -2.09
N HIS A 95 -1.08 -17.77 -3.43
CA HIS A 95 0.14 -17.89 -4.22
C HIS A 95 0.77 -16.51 -4.44
N TYR A 96 1.74 -16.17 -3.58
CA TYR A 96 2.55 -14.97 -3.69
C TYR A 96 3.60 -15.12 -4.81
N ALA A 97 3.90 -14.01 -5.49
CA ALA A 97 4.87 -13.97 -6.58
C ALA A 97 5.56 -12.60 -6.65
N ASP A 98 6.77 -12.56 -7.18
CA ASP A 98 7.53 -11.33 -7.40
C ASP A 98 6.74 -10.27 -8.17
N ARG A 99 6.97 -9.01 -7.83
CA ARG A 99 6.15 -7.87 -8.29
C ARG A 99 6.93 -6.57 -8.33
N LEU A 100 6.62 -5.77 -9.36
CA LEU A 100 7.18 -4.43 -9.53
C LEU A 100 6.69 -3.46 -8.45
N ILE A 101 5.42 -3.55 -8.06
CA ILE A 101 4.88 -2.77 -6.94
C ILE A 101 3.62 -3.45 -6.39
N ASP A 102 3.47 -3.44 -5.08
CA ASP A 102 2.27 -3.78 -4.33
C ASP A 102 1.81 -2.54 -3.57
N ILE A 103 0.51 -2.27 -3.56
CA ILE A 103 -0.08 -1.19 -2.74
C ILE A 103 -1.28 -1.77 -2.00
N ASP A 104 -1.16 -1.84 -0.68
CA ASP A 104 -2.19 -2.35 0.23
C ASP A 104 -2.80 -1.22 1.06
N ILE A 105 -4.12 -1.21 1.24
CA ILE A 105 -4.79 -0.33 2.20
C ILE A 105 -4.68 -0.97 3.57
N LEU A 106 -3.96 -0.34 4.50
CA LEU A 106 -3.70 -0.88 5.84
C LEU A 106 -4.79 -0.43 6.82
N LEU A 107 -5.03 0.87 6.89
CA LEU A 107 -5.98 1.52 7.79
C LEU A 107 -6.68 2.66 7.04
N TYR A 108 -7.92 2.94 7.41
CA TYR A 108 -8.68 4.06 6.90
C TYR A 108 -9.52 4.63 8.04
N ASP A 109 -9.17 5.82 8.53
CA ASP A 109 -9.71 6.39 9.78
C ASP A 109 -9.85 5.32 10.89
N ASP A 110 -11.02 5.24 11.50
CA ASP A 110 -11.51 4.21 12.42
C ASP A 110 -12.49 3.23 11.73
N LEU A 111 -12.51 3.22 10.39
CA LEU A 111 -13.46 2.40 9.64
C LEU A 111 -13.09 0.92 9.69
N ARG A 112 -14.15 0.10 9.75
CA ARG A 112 -14.08 -1.33 9.47
C ARG A 112 -14.81 -1.62 8.16
N VAL A 113 -14.10 -2.23 7.22
CA VAL A 113 -14.65 -2.72 5.95
C VAL A 113 -14.45 -4.22 5.90
N ASP A 114 -15.51 -4.95 5.56
CA ASP A 114 -15.53 -6.42 5.46
C ASP A 114 -16.27 -6.81 4.18
N GLU A 115 -15.55 -6.70 3.06
CA GLU A 115 -16.05 -7.01 1.72
C GLU A 115 -15.13 -8.08 1.09
N PRO A 116 -15.63 -8.88 0.11
CA PRO A 116 -14.86 -10.01 -0.44
C PRO A 116 -13.47 -9.66 -0.98
N ASP A 117 -13.28 -8.43 -1.45
CA ASP A 117 -12.07 -7.92 -2.08
C ASP A 117 -11.48 -6.69 -1.36
N LEU A 118 -12.04 -6.29 -0.20
CA LEU A 118 -11.56 -5.17 0.59
C LEU A 118 -11.83 -5.40 2.08
N GLN A 119 -10.76 -5.56 2.84
CA GLN A 119 -10.83 -5.69 4.30
C GLN A 119 -9.97 -4.60 4.93
N ILE A 120 -10.58 -3.81 5.83
CA ILE A 120 -9.92 -2.74 6.59
C ILE A 120 -10.29 -2.90 8.06
N PRO A 121 -9.34 -2.92 9.01
CA PRO A 121 -7.89 -2.97 8.81
C PRO A 121 -7.43 -4.15 7.96
N HIS A 122 -6.27 -4.03 7.29
CA HIS A 122 -5.73 -5.14 6.50
C HIS A 122 -5.52 -6.37 7.39
N PRO A 123 -6.06 -7.55 7.04
CA PRO A 123 -6.23 -8.67 7.98
C PRO A 123 -4.89 -9.20 8.51
N LEU A 124 -3.84 -9.19 7.70
CA LEU A 124 -2.52 -9.71 8.06
C LEU A 124 -1.53 -8.63 8.49
N MET A 125 -1.94 -7.37 8.65
CA MET A 125 -0.97 -6.29 8.89
C MET A 125 -0.19 -6.49 10.19
N LEU A 126 -0.86 -6.98 11.24
CA LEU A 126 -0.26 -7.17 12.56
C LEU A 126 0.74 -8.35 12.59
N GLU A 127 0.68 -9.25 11.61
CA GLU A 127 1.57 -10.41 11.49
C GLU A 127 2.83 -10.11 10.66
N ARG A 128 2.93 -8.89 10.10
CA ARG A 128 3.93 -8.53 9.09
C ARG A 128 4.80 -7.39 9.58
N ASP A 129 6.01 -7.71 10.04
CA ASP A 129 6.97 -6.70 10.49
C ASP A 129 7.33 -5.68 9.39
N PHE A 130 7.41 -6.14 8.14
CA PHE A 130 7.65 -5.26 6.99
C PHE A 130 6.53 -4.24 6.75
N VAL A 131 5.37 -4.41 7.40
CA VAL A 131 4.27 -3.44 7.48
C VAL A 131 4.34 -2.68 8.80
N MET A 132 4.42 -3.38 9.93
CA MET A 132 4.28 -2.77 11.26
C MET A 132 5.43 -1.85 11.65
N ILE A 133 6.67 -2.17 11.28
CA ILE A 133 7.83 -1.32 11.52
C ILE A 133 7.67 0.04 10.81
N PRO A 134 7.51 0.10 9.47
CA PRO A 134 7.36 1.38 8.78
C PRO A 134 6.06 2.11 9.14
N LEU A 135 4.97 1.39 9.39
CA LEU A 135 3.72 2.01 9.84
C LEU A 135 3.88 2.69 11.21
N GLY A 136 4.66 2.08 12.12
CA GLY A 136 4.97 2.63 13.42
C GLY A 136 5.68 3.99 13.36
N GLU A 137 6.44 4.27 12.30
CA GLU A 137 7.14 5.55 12.13
C GLU A 137 6.21 6.72 11.81
N ILE A 138 5.03 6.44 11.24
CA ILE A 138 4.17 7.48 10.65
C ILE A 138 2.78 7.59 11.28
N ARG A 139 2.40 6.68 12.17
CA ARG A 139 1.05 6.60 12.73
C ARG A 139 0.78 7.50 13.95
N ASP A 140 1.79 8.19 14.46
CA ASP A 140 1.73 8.98 15.70
C ASP A 140 1.11 10.38 15.56
#